data_AF-A0A382S4K2-F1
#
_entry.id   AF-A0A382S4K2-F1
#
_cell.length_a   1.000
_cell.length_b   1.000
_cell.length_c   1.000
_cell.angle_alpha   90.00
_cell.angle_beta   90.00
_cell.angle_gamma   90.00
#
_symmetry.space_group_name_H-M   'P 1'
#
loop_
_entity.id
_entity.type
_entity.pdbx_description
1 polymer ?
#
loop_
_entity_poly.entity_id
_entity_poly.type
_entity_poly.pdbx_seq_one_letter_code
_entity_poly.pdbx_strand_id
1 'polypeptide(L)'
;REEKLASALLVGGRELGAPTLVETVTRSFGVAIHNFVVIDFFGFEAVVDEIGGVPVWFPHPARDVASGLYVSEAGCATLDGRASLAFVRSRKMELFVDGRWQRVGVWNDLERNQRQQDFLTLALEQVVDTGARSVIVHDDLIEAAARSVGLDDRLTLRTLLSLGSAFAGFDPSDLGRHVLPVYDDKVGTASVLRLRPEARRVFDVFRGITLRPEDVPVVVVDGRGPVDESVPAHAQLVLKGFPVKVGPGEPVSFTTVRAARDRFAAAVLVAQMVTPTPRFDFVDAPTFGDQVELTLGEDFASFLLVPRALHEVDA
;
A
#
# COMPACT_ATOMS: atom_id res chain seq x y z
N ARG A 1 3.82 12.88 20.90
CA ARG A 1 5.30 12.84 20.97
C ARG A 1 5.79 12.71 19.53
N GLU A 2 6.68 13.58 19.06
CA GLU A 2 7.26 13.46 17.71
C GLU A 2 8.55 12.64 17.81
N GLU A 3 8.48 11.36 17.43
CA GLU A 3 9.64 10.45 17.44
C GLU A 3 9.66 9.61 16.16
N LYS A 4 10.79 8.95 15.90
CA LYS A 4 10.89 7.98 14.80
C LYS A 4 9.90 6.84 15.03
N LEU A 5 9.27 6.34 13.97
CA LEU A 5 8.41 5.15 14.03
C LEU A 5 9.12 3.95 14.68
N ALA A 6 10.41 3.75 14.35
CA ALA A 6 11.22 2.68 14.93
C ALA A 6 11.33 2.76 16.47
N SER A 7 11.15 3.93 17.07
CA SER A 7 11.17 4.10 18.53
C SER A 7 9.98 3.42 19.21
N ALA A 8 8.85 3.24 18.52
CA ALA A 8 7.68 2.57 19.09
C ALA A 8 7.97 1.10 19.47
N LEU A 9 8.86 0.43 18.71
CA LEU A 9 9.27 -0.94 18.99
C LEU A 9 10.19 -1.07 20.22
N LEU A 10 10.82 0.03 20.66
CA LEU A 10 11.72 0.05 21.81
C LEU A 10 10.98 0.20 23.15
N VAL A 11 9.69 0.55 23.13
CA VAL A 11 8.88 0.74 24.32
C VAL A 11 8.36 -0.62 24.81
N GLY A 12 8.90 -1.11 25.93
CA GLY A 12 8.38 -2.29 26.63
C GLY A 12 8.71 -3.66 26.01
N GLY A 13 9.75 -3.75 25.18
CA GLY A 13 10.20 -5.01 24.57
C GLY A 13 9.28 -5.51 23.44
N ARG A 14 9.49 -6.74 22.96
CA ARG A 14 8.72 -7.29 21.82
C ARG A 14 7.21 -7.32 22.08
N GLU A 15 6.80 -7.58 23.32
CA GLU A 15 5.39 -7.74 23.71
C GLU A 15 4.60 -6.42 23.68
N LEU A 16 5.18 -5.30 24.10
CA LEU A 16 4.49 -4.01 24.12
C LEU A 16 4.88 -3.10 22.94
N GLY A 17 6.05 -3.31 22.34
CA GLY A 17 6.57 -2.45 21.28
C GLY A 17 5.83 -2.65 19.95
N ALA A 18 5.48 -3.89 19.60
CA ALA A 18 4.77 -4.18 18.36
C ALA A 18 3.31 -3.67 18.37
N PRO A 19 2.50 -3.89 19.43
CA PRO A 19 1.18 -3.25 19.55
C PRO A 19 1.25 -1.71 19.51
N THR A 20 2.24 -1.11 20.19
CA THR A 20 2.44 0.35 20.19
C THR A 20 2.76 0.86 18.78
N LEU A 21 3.59 0.14 18.02
CA LEU A 21 3.88 0.48 16.62
C LEU A 21 2.62 0.37 15.74
N VAL A 22 1.83 -0.69 15.92
CA VAL A 22 0.55 -0.87 15.21
C VAL A 22 -0.40 0.29 15.49
N GLU A 23 -0.58 0.67 16.75
CA GLU A 23 -1.42 1.79 17.15
C GLU A 23 -0.89 3.11 16.57
N THR A 24 0.43 3.31 16.58
CA THR A 24 1.08 4.50 16.01
C THR A 24 0.81 4.61 14.52
N VAL A 25 1.05 3.54 13.75
CA VAL A 25 0.81 3.53 12.30
C VAL A 25 -0.68 3.74 11.98
N THR A 26 -1.55 3.05 12.72
CA THR A 26 -3.01 3.16 12.52
C THR A 26 -3.50 4.57 12.80
N ARG A 27 -3.07 5.21 13.90
CA ARG A 27 -3.49 6.57 14.26
C ARG A 27 -2.85 7.64 13.39
N SER A 28 -1.56 7.52 13.09
CA SER A 28 -0.84 8.54 12.30
C SER A 28 -1.22 8.50 10.83
N PHE A 29 -1.55 7.32 10.29
CA PHE A 29 -1.77 7.15 8.87
C PHE A 29 -3.12 6.54 8.50
N GLY A 30 -4.02 6.25 9.44
CA GLY A 30 -5.35 5.70 9.13
C GLY A 30 -5.32 4.34 8.42
N VAL A 31 -4.19 3.63 8.42
CA VAL A 31 -4.04 2.31 7.80
C VAL A 31 -4.39 1.27 8.86
N ALA A 32 -5.41 0.45 8.58
CA ALA A 32 -5.81 -0.62 9.49
C ALA A 32 -4.82 -1.79 9.43
N ILE A 33 -4.10 -2.02 10.53
CA ILE A 33 -3.25 -3.21 10.68
C ILE A 33 -4.01 -4.26 11.48
N HIS A 34 -4.36 -5.35 10.82
CA HIS A 34 -5.16 -6.43 11.40
C HIS A 34 -4.33 -7.43 12.19
N ASN A 35 -3.14 -7.77 11.70
CA ASN A 35 -2.23 -8.70 12.34
C ASN A 35 -0.77 -8.23 12.18
N PHE A 36 0.12 -8.67 13.06
CA PHE A 36 1.55 -8.39 12.94
C PHE A 36 2.40 -9.63 13.22
N VAL A 37 3.62 -9.60 12.70
CA VAL A 37 4.63 -10.65 12.78
C VAL A 37 5.96 -9.99 13.16
N VAL A 38 6.59 -10.44 14.26
CA VAL A 38 7.91 -9.96 14.69
C VAL A 38 8.91 -11.11 14.64
N ILE A 39 9.84 -11.07 13.70
CA ILE A 39 10.88 -12.10 13.52
C ILE A 39 12.23 -11.55 14.01
N ASP A 40 12.98 -12.34 14.76
CA ASP A 40 14.39 -12.01 15.05
C ASP A 40 15.34 -12.67 14.04
N PHE A 41 16.64 -12.48 14.24
CA PHE A 41 17.64 -13.00 13.31
C PHE A 41 17.68 -14.53 13.27
N PHE A 42 17.55 -15.20 14.41
CA PHE A 42 17.56 -16.67 14.43
C PHE A 42 16.30 -17.23 13.77
N GLY A 43 15.15 -16.60 13.99
CA GLY A 43 13.91 -16.97 13.31
C GLY A 43 13.95 -16.76 11.82
N PHE A 44 14.54 -15.67 11.38
CA PHE A 44 14.73 -15.42 9.96
C PHE A 44 15.61 -16.51 9.32
N GLU A 45 16.75 -16.83 9.95
CA GLU A 45 17.65 -17.88 9.46
C GLU A 45 16.92 -19.23 9.35
N ALA A 46 16.22 -19.63 10.43
CA ALA A 46 15.48 -20.90 10.48
C ALA A 46 14.37 -21.00 9.42
N VAL A 47 13.59 -19.93 9.22
CA VAL A 47 12.52 -19.92 8.19
C VAL A 47 13.11 -20.06 6.80
N VAL A 48 14.22 -19.36 6.51
CA VAL A 48 14.89 -19.45 5.21
C VAL A 48 15.47 -20.85 4.96
N ASP A 49 16.11 -21.44 5.97
CA ASP A 49 16.66 -22.80 5.87
C ASP A 49 15.55 -23.83 5.61
N GLU A 50 14.41 -23.68 6.28
CA GLU A 50 13.27 -24.59 6.16
C GLU A 50 12.60 -24.53 4.76
N ILE A 51 12.58 -23.36 4.11
CA ILE A 51 12.10 -23.24 2.72
C ILE A 51 13.17 -23.67 1.68
N GLY A 52 14.30 -24.21 2.13
CA GLY A 52 15.38 -24.71 1.27
C GLY A 52 16.36 -23.63 0.78
N GLY A 53 16.42 -22.48 1.45
CA GLY A 53 17.22 -21.31 1.04
C GLY A 53 16.57 -20.52 -0.10
N VAL A 54 17.11 -19.34 -0.40
CA VAL A 54 16.53 -18.43 -1.42
C VAL A 54 17.49 -18.22 -2.59
N PRO A 55 17.09 -18.50 -3.84
CA PRO A 55 17.92 -18.25 -5.02
C PRO A 55 18.05 -16.74 -5.27
N VAL A 56 19.30 -16.26 -5.36
CA VAL A 56 19.61 -14.86 -5.67
C VAL A 56 20.61 -14.80 -6.81
N TRP A 57 20.32 -13.99 -7.83
CA TRP A 57 21.22 -13.76 -8.94
C TRP A 57 22.26 -12.68 -8.63
N PHE A 58 23.53 -13.01 -8.83
CA PHE A 58 24.65 -12.08 -8.72
C PHE A 58 25.38 -11.96 -10.07
N PRO A 59 25.56 -10.75 -10.63
CA PRO A 59 26.27 -10.60 -11.91
C PRO A 59 27.78 -10.87 -11.79
N HIS A 60 28.32 -10.82 -10.57
CA HIS A 60 29.74 -11.02 -10.24
C HIS A 60 29.83 -11.63 -8.82
N PRO A 61 30.98 -12.20 -8.42
CA PRO A 61 31.23 -12.54 -7.03
C PRO A 61 30.92 -11.33 -6.12
N ALA A 62 30.23 -11.58 -5.01
CA ALA A 62 29.68 -10.54 -4.15
C ALA A 62 30.14 -10.72 -2.70
N ARG A 63 30.34 -9.62 -1.96
CA ARG A 63 30.63 -9.69 -0.53
C ARG A 63 30.17 -8.45 0.23
N ASP A 64 30.08 -8.58 1.55
CA ASP A 64 30.05 -7.45 2.49
C ASP A 64 30.74 -7.90 3.79
N VAL A 65 31.90 -7.29 4.07
CA VAL A 65 32.72 -7.66 5.23
C VAL A 65 31.99 -7.40 6.55
N ALA A 66 31.12 -6.40 6.62
CA ALA A 66 30.44 -6.02 7.86
C ALA A 66 29.24 -6.92 8.15
N SER A 67 28.52 -7.38 7.13
CA SER A 67 27.43 -8.34 7.33
C SER A 67 27.87 -9.81 7.29
N GLY A 68 29.07 -10.09 6.77
CA GLY A 68 29.59 -11.44 6.58
C GLY A 68 29.14 -12.11 5.28
N LEU A 69 28.52 -11.36 4.35
CA LEU A 69 28.10 -11.90 3.06
C LEU A 69 29.33 -12.26 2.22
N TYR A 70 29.33 -13.46 1.64
CA TYR A 70 30.34 -13.89 0.69
C TYR A 70 29.74 -14.87 -0.33
N VAL A 71 29.78 -14.49 -1.61
CA VAL A 71 29.37 -15.28 -2.76
C VAL A 71 30.56 -15.33 -3.71
N SER A 72 31.14 -16.52 -3.87
CA SER A 72 32.42 -16.69 -4.57
C SER A 72 32.33 -16.62 -6.09
N GLU A 73 31.14 -16.88 -6.65
CA GLU A 73 30.93 -16.99 -8.09
C GLU A 73 29.82 -16.06 -8.57
N ALA A 74 29.87 -15.67 -9.84
CA ALA A 74 28.75 -15.04 -10.51
C ALA A 74 27.68 -16.10 -10.84
N GLY A 75 26.43 -15.68 -10.95
CA GLY A 75 25.31 -16.53 -11.29
C GLY A 75 24.25 -16.59 -10.20
N CYS A 76 23.37 -17.59 -10.29
CA CYS A 76 22.37 -17.85 -9.28
C CYS A 76 23.00 -18.63 -8.12
N ALA A 77 22.95 -18.07 -6.92
CA ALA A 77 23.38 -18.72 -5.70
C ALA A 77 22.17 -18.87 -4.76
N THR A 78 21.92 -20.09 -4.28
CA THR A 78 20.93 -20.32 -3.22
C THR A 78 21.55 -19.94 -1.89
N LEU A 79 20.98 -18.91 -1.27
CA LEU A 79 21.42 -18.41 0.03
C LEU A 79 20.70 -19.16 1.14
N ASP A 80 21.45 -19.86 1.99
CA ASP A 80 20.95 -20.39 3.25
C ASP A 80 20.53 -19.26 4.21
N GLY A 81 19.98 -19.58 5.38
CA GLY A 81 19.48 -18.62 6.34
C GLY A 81 20.51 -17.58 6.74
N ARG A 82 21.75 -18.02 7.03
CA ARG A 82 22.84 -17.13 7.43
C ARG A 82 23.30 -16.23 6.29
N ALA A 83 23.49 -16.77 5.10
CA ALA A 83 23.89 -16.02 3.91
C ALA A 83 22.79 -15.02 3.49
N SER A 84 21.53 -15.42 3.59
CA SER A 84 20.36 -14.58 3.37
C SER A 84 20.29 -13.43 4.38
N LEU A 85 20.53 -13.71 5.67
CA LEU A 85 20.56 -12.68 6.70
C LEU A 85 21.70 -11.68 6.44
N ALA A 86 22.87 -12.18 6.04
CA ALA A 86 24.01 -11.35 5.67
C ALA A 86 23.70 -10.50 4.43
N PHE A 87 22.96 -11.03 3.45
CA PHE A 87 22.53 -10.32 2.26
C PHE A 87 21.56 -9.18 2.57
N VAL A 88 20.47 -9.43 3.30
CA VAL A 88 19.46 -8.41 3.63
C VAL A 88 19.97 -7.33 4.60
N ARG A 89 20.99 -7.65 5.40
CA ARG A 89 21.66 -6.71 6.31
C ARG A 89 22.81 -5.96 5.65
N SER A 90 23.23 -6.35 4.45
CA SER A 90 24.36 -5.73 3.77
C SER A 90 24.13 -4.22 3.57
N ARG A 91 25.12 -3.43 3.99
CA ARG A 91 25.13 -1.96 3.89
C ARG A 91 26.22 -1.43 2.97
N LYS A 92 27.22 -2.25 2.67
CA LYS A 92 28.41 -1.90 1.91
C LYS A 92 28.76 -3.06 0.98
N MET A 93 27.78 -3.52 0.21
CA MET A 93 27.96 -4.61 -0.74
C MET A 93 29.03 -4.24 -1.77
N GLU A 94 29.91 -5.18 -2.07
CA GLU A 94 30.94 -5.07 -3.09
C GLU A 94 30.78 -6.19 -4.11
N LEU A 95 31.04 -5.89 -5.38
CA LEU A 95 31.18 -6.87 -6.44
C LEU A 95 32.62 -6.93 -6.94
N PHE A 96 33.06 -8.10 -7.34
CA PHE A 96 34.37 -8.29 -7.94
C PHE A 96 34.32 -8.02 -9.45
N VAL A 97 34.73 -6.82 -9.85
CA VAL A 97 34.69 -6.32 -11.23
C VAL A 97 36.08 -5.80 -11.62
N ASP A 98 36.57 -6.19 -12.80
CA ASP A 98 37.90 -5.81 -13.31
C ASP A 98 39.05 -6.14 -12.34
N GLY A 99 38.99 -7.31 -11.71
CA GLY A 99 40.04 -7.79 -10.81
C GLY A 99 40.08 -7.11 -9.43
N ARG A 100 39.07 -6.31 -9.09
CA ARG A 100 38.99 -5.62 -7.79
C ARG A 100 37.58 -5.61 -7.21
N TRP A 101 37.49 -5.53 -5.89
CA TRP A 101 36.22 -5.31 -5.19
C TRP A 101 35.80 -3.85 -5.33
N GLN A 102 34.61 -3.63 -5.86
CA GLN A 102 34.02 -2.31 -6.06
C GLN A 102 32.69 -2.26 -5.33
N ARG A 103 32.49 -1.21 -4.53
CA ARG A 103 31.21 -1.02 -3.83
C ARG A 103 30.09 -0.82 -4.85
N VAL A 104 29.03 -1.60 -4.73
CA VAL A 104 27.84 -1.48 -5.56
C VAL A 104 26.61 -1.25 -4.71
N GLY A 105 25.82 -0.26 -5.11
CA GLY A 105 24.64 0.15 -4.36
C GLY A 105 24.92 0.53 -2.90
N VAL A 106 23.83 0.94 -2.26
CA VAL A 106 23.75 1.38 -0.86
C VAL A 106 24.52 2.66 -0.57
N TRP A 107 23.89 3.78 -0.92
CA TRP A 107 24.27 5.12 -0.45
C TRP A 107 23.35 5.64 0.68
N ASN A 108 22.15 5.07 0.81
CA ASN A 108 21.17 5.46 1.82
C ASN A 108 20.33 4.27 2.33
N ASP A 109 19.47 4.54 3.32
CA ASP A 109 18.59 3.53 3.94
C ASP A 109 17.46 3.05 3.02
N LEU A 110 17.10 3.82 1.98
CA LEU A 110 16.01 3.48 1.06
C LEU A 110 16.40 2.31 0.14
N GLU A 111 17.63 2.31 -0.39
CA GLU A 111 18.13 1.21 -1.21
C GLU A 111 18.23 -0.11 -0.41
N ARG A 112 18.46 -0.04 0.91
CA ARG A 112 18.40 -1.22 1.79
C ARG A 112 16.97 -1.73 1.93
N ASN A 113 15.99 -0.84 2.12
CA ASN A 113 14.58 -1.24 2.21
C ASN A 113 14.12 -1.92 0.91
N GLN A 114 14.58 -1.44 -0.25
CA GLN A 114 14.28 -2.07 -1.54
C GLN A 114 14.81 -3.51 -1.60
N ARG A 115 16.09 -3.74 -1.26
CA ARG A 115 16.66 -5.10 -1.23
C ARG A 115 15.91 -6.04 -0.29
N GLN A 116 15.45 -5.55 0.86
CA GLN A 116 14.65 -6.36 1.79
C GLN A 116 13.30 -6.74 1.19
N GLN A 117 12.62 -5.83 0.49
CA GLN A 117 11.38 -6.14 -0.22
C GLN A 117 11.62 -7.13 -1.36
N ASP A 118 12.69 -6.93 -2.14
CA ASP A 118 13.06 -7.84 -3.24
C ASP A 118 13.34 -9.25 -2.72
N PHE A 119 14.05 -9.36 -1.59
CA PHE A 119 14.33 -10.65 -0.95
C PHE A 119 13.04 -11.35 -0.48
N LEU A 120 12.07 -10.61 0.07
CA LEU A 120 10.78 -11.19 0.45
C LEU A 120 10.02 -11.75 -0.77
N THR A 121 10.09 -11.08 -1.93
CA THR A 121 9.53 -11.60 -3.18
C THR A 121 10.23 -12.88 -3.61
N LEU A 122 11.57 -12.91 -3.63
CA LEU A 122 12.32 -14.11 -3.99
C LEU A 122 12.04 -15.28 -3.03
N ALA A 123 11.89 -15.01 -1.73
CA ALA A 123 11.51 -16.02 -0.75
C ALA A 123 10.09 -16.55 -1.00
N LEU A 124 9.15 -15.69 -1.38
CA LEU A 124 7.79 -16.09 -1.72
C LEU A 124 7.73 -16.93 -3.01
N GLU A 125 8.50 -16.53 -4.04
CA GLU A 125 8.68 -17.30 -5.27
C GLU A 125 9.25 -18.68 -4.98
N GLN A 126 10.29 -18.77 -4.15
CA GLN A 126 10.86 -20.03 -3.73
C GLN A 126 9.85 -20.94 -3.01
N VAL A 127 9.04 -20.40 -2.10
CA VAL A 127 7.96 -21.17 -1.43
C VAL A 127 6.95 -21.70 -2.45
N VAL A 128 6.60 -20.90 -3.45
CA VAL A 128 5.72 -21.33 -4.53
C VAL A 128 6.34 -22.43 -5.40
N ASP A 129 7.60 -22.26 -5.81
CA ASP A 129 8.32 -23.13 -6.75
C ASP A 129 8.71 -24.49 -6.15
N THR A 130 9.06 -24.51 -4.86
CA THR A 130 9.35 -25.76 -4.12
C THR A 130 8.12 -26.63 -3.90
N GLY A 131 6.94 -26.19 -4.37
CA GLY A 131 5.73 -26.97 -4.28
C GLY A 131 5.14 -26.98 -2.88
N ALA A 132 5.44 -25.98 -2.03
CA ALA A 132 4.72 -25.76 -0.77
C ALA A 132 3.22 -25.43 -0.99
N ARG A 133 2.77 -25.41 -2.25
CA ARG A 133 1.36 -25.50 -2.67
C ARG A 133 0.73 -26.88 -2.43
N SER A 134 1.51 -27.94 -2.22
CA SER A 134 1.03 -29.30 -1.93
C SER A 134 1.70 -29.83 -0.67
N VAL A 135 0.88 -30.28 0.28
CA VAL A 135 1.19 -30.55 1.68
C VAL A 135 1.17 -29.25 2.50
N ILE A 136 0.01 -29.03 3.12
CA ILE A 136 -0.16 -28.35 4.41
C ILE A 136 1.17 -28.45 5.13
N VAL A 137 1.84 -27.31 5.25
CA VAL A 137 3.01 -27.04 6.07
C VAL A 137 3.46 -28.26 6.87
N HIS A 138 4.65 -28.79 6.61
CA HIS A 138 5.29 -29.65 7.61
C HIS A 138 5.17 -28.93 8.96
N ASP A 139 4.66 -29.63 9.99
CA ASP A 139 4.51 -29.05 11.33
C ASP A 139 5.78 -28.30 11.75
N ASP A 140 6.93 -28.75 11.26
CA ASP A 140 8.26 -28.15 11.38
C ASP A 140 8.39 -26.69 10.88
N LEU A 141 7.79 -26.29 9.75
CA LEU A 141 7.85 -24.89 9.27
C LEU A 141 6.90 -23.97 10.03
N ILE A 142 5.69 -24.44 10.37
CA ILE A 142 4.78 -23.71 11.27
C ILE A 142 5.43 -23.57 12.63
N GLU A 143 6.08 -24.62 13.13
CA GLU A 143 6.69 -24.65 14.44
C GLU A 143 7.98 -23.83 14.51
N ALA A 144 8.83 -23.88 13.48
CA ALA A 144 9.99 -23.01 13.33
C ALA A 144 9.56 -21.53 13.26
N ALA A 145 8.51 -21.23 12.49
CA ALA A 145 7.92 -19.90 12.48
C ALA A 145 7.35 -19.54 13.87
N ALA A 146 6.56 -20.40 14.51
CA ALA A 146 5.92 -20.11 15.79
C ALA A 146 6.91 -19.93 16.96
N ARG A 147 8.02 -20.68 16.97
CA ARG A 147 9.05 -20.58 18.02
C ARG A 147 9.92 -19.33 17.87
N SER A 148 10.03 -18.77 16.67
CA SER A 148 10.97 -17.68 16.39
C SER A 148 10.28 -16.37 15.97
N VAL A 149 8.96 -16.40 15.82
CA VAL A 149 8.12 -15.25 15.50
C VAL A 149 7.23 -14.91 16.68
N GLY A 150 7.32 -13.65 17.14
CA GLY A 150 6.29 -13.06 17.98
C GLY A 150 5.07 -12.75 17.13
N LEU A 151 4.02 -13.56 17.29
CA LEU A 151 2.71 -13.36 16.67
C LEU A 151 1.80 -12.57 17.63
N ASP A 152 0.86 -11.82 17.06
CA ASP A 152 -0.21 -11.24 17.87
C ASP A 152 -1.29 -12.27 18.21
N ASP A 153 -2.03 -12.06 19.31
CA ASP A 153 -3.01 -13.01 19.84
C ASP A 153 -4.12 -13.39 18.85
N ARG A 154 -4.36 -12.57 17.80
CA ARG A 154 -5.39 -12.82 16.78
C ARG A 154 -4.85 -13.63 15.59
N LEU A 155 -3.54 -13.69 15.42
CA LEU A 155 -2.89 -14.48 14.37
C LEU A 155 -2.73 -15.94 14.80
N THR A 156 -3.86 -16.64 14.87
CA THR A 156 -3.89 -18.07 15.22
C THR A 156 -3.37 -18.94 14.08
N LEU A 157 -2.98 -20.19 14.38
CA LEU A 157 -2.64 -21.19 13.35
C LEU A 157 -3.76 -21.35 12.31
N ARG A 158 -5.03 -21.34 12.73
CA ARG A 158 -6.18 -21.40 11.79
C ARG A 158 -6.22 -20.19 10.85
N THR A 159 -5.91 -19.00 11.37
CA THR A 159 -5.78 -17.78 10.58
C THR A 159 -4.65 -17.91 9.56
N LEU A 160 -3.49 -18.43 9.95
CA LEU A 160 -2.34 -18.65 9.06
C LEU A 160 -2.65 -19.65 7.94
N LEU A 161 -3.29 -20.78 8.27
CA LEU A 161 -3.73 -21.77 7.28
C LEU A 161 -4.79 -21.19 6.32
N SER A 162 -5.70 -20.37 6.83
CA SER A 162 -6.72 -19.70 6.01
C SER A 162 -6.10 -18.68 5.07
N LEU A 163 -5.10 -17.93 5.53
CA LEU A 163 -4.33 -16.99 4.72
C LEU A 163 -3.54 -17.73 3.63
N GLY A 164 -2.83 -18.80 3.99
CA GLY A 164 -2.10 -19.63 3.02
C GLY A 164 -3.02 -20.20 1.93
N SER A 165 -4.21 -20.68 2.30
CA SER A 165 -5.22 -21.15 1.34
C SER A 165 -5.75 -20.04 0.43
N ALA A 166 -6.07 -18.87 1.00
CA ALA A 166 -6.56 -17.72 0.24
C ALA A 166 -5.52 -17.19 -0.78
N PHE A 167 -4.23 -17.35 -0.47
CA PHE A 167 -3.11 -16.95 -1.34
C PHE A 167 -2.48 -18.12 -2.12
N ALA A 168 -3.06 -19.33 -2.10
CA ALA A 168 -2.47 -20.49 -2.76
C ALA A 168 -2.30 -20.30 -4.29
N GLY A 169 -3.23 -19.57 -4.91
CA GLY A 169 -3.19 -19.19 -6.33
C GLY A 169 -2.49 -17.87 -6.62
N PHE A 170 -1.86 -17.24 -5.63
CA PHE A 170 -1.17 -15.96 -5.80
C PHE A 170 0.06 -16.14 -6.70
N ASP A 171 0.21 -15.25 -7.68
CA ASP A 171 1.44 -15.08 -8.45
C ASP A 171 2.28 -13.99 -7.78
N PRO A 172 3.50 -14.29 -7.30
CA PRO A 172 4.38 -13.29 -6.69
C PRO A 172 4.67 -12.07 -7.57
N SER A 173 4.58 -12.22 -8.90
CA SER A 173 4.77 -11.11 -9.85
C SER A 173 3.62 -10.09 -9.82
N ASP A 174 2.44 -10.47 -9.31
CA ASP A 174 1.31 -9.56 -9.09
C ASP A 174 1.47 -8.70 -7.82
N LEU A 175 2.54 -8.90 -7.03
CA LEU A 175 2.79 -8.14 -5.81
C LEU A 175 3.11 -6.66 -6.11
N GLY A 176 2.11 -5.81 -5.98
CA GLY A 176 2.27 -4.36 -6.02
C GLY A 176 3.16 -3.86 -4.88
N ARG A 177 4.23 -3.13 -5.22
CA ARG A 177 5.16 -2.52 -4.26
C ARG A 177 5.05 -1.01 -4.28
N HIS A 178 5.04 -0.41 -3.09
CA HIS A 178 4.99 1.04 -2.94
C HIS A 178 6.11 1.52 -2.01
N VAL A 179 6.94 2.44 -2.53
CA VAL A 179 7.95 3.14 -1.74
C VAL A 179 7.36 4.45 -1.24
N LEU A 180 7.46 4.73 0.06
CA LEU A 180 6.98 5.99 0.61
C LEU A 180 7.84 7.15 0.10
N PRO A 181 7.24 8.16 -0.56
CA PRO A 181 7.93 9.39 -0.93
C PRO A 181 8.37 10.16 0.32
N VAL A 182 9.69 10.23 0.53
CA VAL A 182 10.29 10.89 1.69
C VAL A 182 11.42 11.85 1.28
N TYR A 183 11.84 12.66 2.23
CA TYR A 183 13.09 13.43 2.15
C TYR A 183 13.81 13.41 3.50
N ASP A 184 15.13 13.55 3.45
CA ASP A 184 15.97 13.64 4.64
C ASP A 184 15.73 14.96 5.37
N ASP A 185 15.62 14.90 6.69
CA ASP A 185 15.51 16.06 7.56
C ASP A 185 16.24 15.81 8.89
N LYS A 186 16.39 16.86 9.71
CA LYS A 186 16.99 16.78 11.04
C LYS A 186 16.09 17.42 12.09
N VAL A 187 15.84 16.68 13.17
CA VAL A 187 15.18 17.19 14.38
C VAL A 187 16.18 17.12 15.52
N GLY A 188 16.70 18.28 15.94
CA GLY A 188 17.84 18.34 16.84
C GLY A 188 19.09 17.71 16.21
N THR A 189 19.69 16.73 16.89
CA THR A 189 20.83 15.95 16.38
C THR A 189 20.41 14.68 15.62
N ALA A 190 19.13 14.33 15.61
CA ALA A 190 18.64 13.11 14.98
C ALA A 190 18.32 13.36 13.50
N SER A 191 18.87 12.52 12.62
CA SER A 191 18.44 12.45 11.22
C SER A 191 17.13 11.69 11.12
N VAL A 192 16.12 12.26 10.47
CA VAL A 192 14.77 11.70 10.31
C VAL A 192 14.36 11.73 8.84
N LEU A 193 13.37 10.91 8.48
CA LEU A 193 12.73 10.97 7.17
C LEU A 193 11.35 11.63 7.34
N ARG A 194 11.06 12.66 6.56
CA ARG A 194 9.74 13.28 6.50
C ARG A 194 9.00 12.85 5.24
N LEU A 195 7.70 12.64 5.38
CA LEU A 195 6.82 12.31 4.27
C LEU A 195 6.65 13.52 3.35
N ARG A 196 6.69 13.27 2.04
CA ARG A 196 6.22 14.24 1.06
C ARG A 196 4.69 14.16 0.93
N PRO A 197 4.02 15.22 0.43
CA PRO A 197 2.57 15.22 0.26
C PRO A 197 2.02 14.03 -0.54
N GLU A 198 2.79 13.54 -1.52
CA GLU A 198 2.43 12.42 -2.40
C GLU A 198 2.32 11.09 -1.64
N ALA A 199 2.97 10.95 -0.47
CA ALA A 199 2.89 9.74 0.35
C ALA A 199 1.47 9.39 0.78
N ARG A 200 0.57 10.38 0.83
CA ARG A 200 -0.85 10.15 1.11
C ARG A 200 -1.47 9.19 0.10
N ARG A 201 -1.08 9.23 -1.18
CA ARG A 201 -1.61 8.30 -2.21
C ARG A 201 -1.16 6.86 -1.98
N VAL A 202 0.04 6.65 -1.44
CA VAL A 202 0.50 5.31 -1.06
C VAL A 202 -0.35 4.76 0.08
N PHE A 203 -0.64 5.56 1.11
CA PHE A 203 -1.49 5.11 2.22
C PHE A 203 -2.92 4.82 1.79
N ASP A 204 -3.44 5.53 0.80
CA ASP A 204 -4.80 5.32 0.31
C ASP A 204 -5.04 3.93 -0.26
N VAL A 205 -4.04 3.34 -0.94
CA VAL A 205 -4.07 1.93 -1.34
C VAL A 205 -4.38 1.04 -0.14
N PHE A 206 -3.68 1.25 0.97
CA PHE A 206 -3.85 0.47 2.21
C PHE A 206 -5.07 0.88 3.05
N ARG A 207 -5.68 2.04 2.76
CA ARG A 207 -6.96 2.47 3.34
C ARG A 207 -8.16 1.97 2.54
N GLY A 208 -7.93 1.35 1.38
CA GLY A 208 -8.99 0.99 0.43
C GLY A 208 -9.59 2.19 -0.31
N ILE A 209 -8.89 3.33 -0.33
CA ILE A 209 -9.30 4.52 -1.08
C ILE A 209 -8.72 4.42 -2.49
N THR A 210 -9.60 4.17 -3.47
CA THR A 210 -9.21 3.97 -4.87
C THR A 210 -9.36 5.24 -5.72
N LEU A 211 -10.22 6.17 -5.31
CA LEU A 211 -10.50 7.42 -6.01
C LEU A 211 -10.61 8.58 -5.02
N ARG A 212 -10.20 9.76 -5.46
CA ARG A 212 -10.38 11.01 -4.73
C ARG A 212 -11.09 12.07 -5.56
N PRO A 213 -11.68 13.10 -4.92
CA PRO A 213 -12.27 14.22 -5.65
C PRO A 213 -11.35 14.82 -6.70
N GLU A 214 -10.05 14.98 -6.41
CA GLU A 214 -9.10 15.58 -7.36
C GLU A 214 -8.88 14.74 -8.64
N ASP A 215 -9.20 13.44 -8.60
CA ASP A 215 -9.03 12.50 -9.72
C ASP A 215 -10.32 12.36 -10.56
N VAL A 216 -11.41 13.03 -10.17
CA VAL A 216 -12.73 12.93 -10.81
C VAL A 216 -13.13 14.28 -11.41
N PRO A 217 -12.84 14.53 -12.70
CA PRO A 217 -13.31 15.75 -13.37
C PRO A 217 -14.83 15.71 -13.51
N VAL A 218 -15.49 16.76 -13.03
CA VAL A 218 -16.96 16.88 -13.04
C VAL A 218 -17.40 18.02 -13.95
N VAL A 219 -18.37 17.75 -14.83
CA VAL A 219 -19.14 18.79 -15.52
C VAL A 219 -20.39 19.05 -14.71
N VAL A 220 -20.55 20.27 -14.18
CA VAL A 220 -21.76 20.67 -13.46
C VAL A 220 -22.68 21.40 -14.42
N VAL A 221 -23.89 20.88 -14.57
CA VAL A 221 -24.98 21.47 -15.34
C VAL A 221 -26.05 21.92 -14.34
N ASP A 222 -26.28 23.23 -14.23
CA ASP A 222 -27.25 23.77 -13.26
C ASP A 222 -28.63 23.95 -13.92
N GLY A 223 -29.48 22.95 -13.77
CA GLY A 223 -30.85 22.91 -14.28
C GLY A 223 -31.90 23.29 -13.24
N ARG A 224 -31.52 23.92 -12.12
CA ARG A 224 -32.46 24.36 -11.06
C ARG A 224 -33.32 25.57 -11.46
N GLY A 225 -33.03 26.20 -12.60
CA GLY A 225 -33.59 27.49 -12.98
C GLY A 225 -32.87 28.66 -12.28
N PRO A 226 -33.49 29.85 -12.18
CA PRO A 226 -32.91 30.99 -11.48
C PRO A 226 -32.77 30.70 -9.98
N VAL A 227 -31.54 30.60 -9.49
CA VAL A 227 -31.23 30.42 -8.07
C VAL A 227 -30.47 31.64 -7.55
N ASP A 228 -30.94 32.21 -6.45
CA ASP A 228 -30.21 33.25 -5.70
C ASP A 228 -29.40 32.57 -4.60
N GLU A 229 -28.11 32.35 -4.86
CA GLU A 229 -27.17 31.77 -3.89
C GLU A 229 -25.84 32.55 -3.89
N SER A 230 -25.28 32.74 -2.70
CA SER A 230 -24.04 33.51 -2.52
C SER A 230 -22.80 32.76 -3.04
N VAL A 231 -22.85 31.42 -3.04
CA VAL A 231 -21.79 30.56 -3.57
C VAL A 231 -22.44 29.60 -4.57
N PRO A 232 -22.15 29.77 -5.88
CA PRO A 232 -22.68 28.90 -6.92
C PRO A 232 -22.38 27.41 -6.66
N ALA A 233 -23.29 26.52 -7.03
CA ALA A 233 -23.13 25.08 -6.81
C ALA A 233 -21.82 24.50 -7.37
N HIS A 234 -21.39 24.93 -8.57
CA HIS A 234 -20.11 24.52 -9.15
C HIS A 234 -18.91 24.92 -8.25
N ALA A 235 -18.96 26.10 -7.63
CA ALA A 235 -17.92 26.57 -6.72
C ALA A 235 -17.93 25.80 -5.40
N GLN A 236 -19.11 25.44 -4.89
CA GLN A 236 -19.22 24.55 -3.73
C GLN A 236 -18.56 23.19 -3.99
N LEU A 237 -18.75 22.63 -5.19
CA LEU A 237 -18.14 21.35 -5.56
C LEU A 237 -16.61 21.46 -5.76
N VAL A 238 -16.10 22.58 -6.26
CA VAL A 238 -14.65 22.88 -6.27
C VAL A 238 -14.08 22.91 -4.85
N LEU A 239 -14.80 23.49 -3.89
CA LEU A 239 -14.40 23.48 -2.47
C LEU A 239 -14.37 22.07 -1.86
N LYS A 240 -15.03 21.09 -2.49
CA LYS A 240 -14.94 19.66 -2.13
C LYS A 240 -13.75 18.94 -2.80
N GLY A 241 -12.97 19.64 -3.61
CA GLY A 241 -11.74 19.13 -4.23
C GLY A 241 -11.90 18.58 -5.64
N PHE A 242 -13.10 18.65 -6.23
CA PHE A 242 -13.31 18.20 -7.61
C PHE A 242 -12.80 19.24 -8.62
N PRO A 243 -12.12 18.82 -9.71
CA PRO A 243 -11.92 19.66 -10.88
C PRO A 243 -13.27 19.84 -11.60
N VAL A 244 -13.82 21.05 -11.58
CA VAL A 244 -15.16 21.33 -12.13
C VAL A 244 -15.09 22.15 -13.42
N LYS A 245 -15.89 21.76 -14.41
CA LYS A 245 -16.27 22.57 -15.57
C LYS A 245 -17.76 22.88 -15.50
N VAL A 246 -18.17 24.06 -15.94
CA VAL A 246 -19.59 24.42 -16.04
C VAL A 246 -20.10 24.05 -17.43
N GLY A 247 -21.16 23.24 -17.48
CA GLY A 247 -21.85 22.89 -18.71
C GLY A 247 -23.12 23.73 -18.89
N PRO A 248 -23.56 23.95 -20.14
CA PRO A 248 -24.87 24.55 -20.41
C PRO A 248 -25.98 23.53 -20.09
N GLY A 249 -27.13 24.03 -19.62
CA GLY A 249 -28.28 23.17 -19.30
C GLY A 249 -29.61 23.92 -19.37
N GLU A 250 -30.67 23.17 -19.64
CA GLU A 250 -32.05 23.62 -19.48
C GLU A 250 -32.58 23.22 -18.09
N PRO A 251 -33.66 23.87 -17.61
CA PRO A 251 -34.28 23.47 -16.35
C PRO A 251 -34.73 22.00 -16.35
N VAL A 252 -34.42 21.26 -15.28
CA VAL A 252 -34.82 19.87 -15.08
C VAL A 252 -35.33 19.64 -13.67
N SER A 253 -36.28 18.72 -13.49
CA SER A 253 -36.88 18.46 -12.17
C SER A 253 -36.02 17.59 -11.25
N PHE A 254 -35.12 16.77 -11.83
CA PHE A 254 -34.40 15.75 -11.07
C PHE A 254 -32.89 15.87 -11.23
N THR A 255 -32.20 15.75 -10.12
CA THR A 255 -30.75 15.73 -10.05
C THR A 255 -30.23 14.39 -10.52
N THR A 256 -29.32 14.40 -11.49
CA THR A 256 -28.75 13.19 -12.09
C THR A 256 -27.23 13.22 -12.06
N VAL A 257 -26.63 12.04 -11.90
CA VAL A 257 -25.20 11.81 -12.15
C VAL A 257 -25.09 10.90 -13.36
N ARG A 258 -24.52 11.43 -14.43
CA ARG A 258 -24.30 10.72 -15.68
C ARG A 258 -22.82 10.42 -15.87
N ALA A 259 -22.51 9.16 -16.19
CA ALA A 259 -21.12 8.73 -16.39
C ALA A 259 -21.03 7.49 -17.29
N ALA A 260 -19.84 7.21 -17.80
CA ALA A 260 -19.56 5.93 -18.43
C ALA A 260 -19.61 4.77 -17.40
N ARG A 261 -19.98 3.55 -17.83
CA ARG A 261 -20.10 2.38 -16.93
C ARG A 261 -18.80 2.04 -16.20
N ASP A 262 -17.66 2.20 -16.84
CA ASP A 262 -16.32 2.01 -16.26
C ASP A 262 -15.92 3.13 -15.28
N ARG A 263 -16.71 4.21 -15.20
CA ARG A 263 -16.56 5.32 -14.25
C ARG A 263 -17.57 5.25 -13.10
N PHE A 264 -18.17 4.07 -12.84
CA PHE A 264 -19.12 3.85 -11.76
C PHE A 264 -18.65 4.41 -10.41
N ALA A 265 -17.43 4.07 -9.98
CA ALA A 265 -16.89 4.53 -8.70
C ALA A 265 -16.71 6.06 -8.63
N ALA A 266 -16.43 6.71 -9.76
CA ALA A 266 -16.36 8.17 -9.84
C ALA A 266 -17.74 8.82 -9.74
N ALA A 267 -18.75 8.23 -10.39
CA ALA A 267 -20.15 8.66 -10.27
C ALA A 267 -20.66 8.55 -8.83
N VAL A 268 -20.39 7.41 -8.17
CA VAL A 268 -20.76 7.19 -6.77
C VAL A 268 -20.08 8.22 -5.86
N LEU A 269 -18.78 8.50 -6.08
CA LEU A 269 -18.06 9.50 -5.28
C LEU A 269 -18.68 10.90 -5.36
N VAL A 270 -19.15 11.31 -6.55
CA VAL A 270 -19.88 12.57 -6.73
C VAL A 270 -21.24 12.51 -6.01
N ALA A 271 -21.99 11.42 -6.19
CA ALA A 271 -23.32 11.25 -5.61
C ALA A 271 -23.32 11.21 -4.07
N GLN A 272 -22.26 10.70 -3.43
CA GLN A 272 -22.09 10.74 -1.97
C GLN A 272 -22.09 12.16 -1.39
N MET A 273 -21.82 13.17 -2.21
CA MET A 273 -21.80 14.58 -1.80
C MET A 273 -23.14 15.27 -1.97
N VAL A 274 -24.12 14.66 -2.63
CA VAL A 274 -25.35 15.33 -3.08
C VAL A 274 -26.54 14.89 -2.23
N THR A 275 -27.43 15.82 -1.90
CA THR A 275 -28.70 15.49 -1.26
C THR A 275 -29.88 16.19 -1.95
N PRO A 276 -31.01 15.49 -2.22
CA PRO A 276 -31.22 14.04 -2.11
C PRO A 276 -30.28 13.19 -2.98
N THR A 277 -30.28 11.86 -2.83
CA THR A 277 -29.42 10.99 -3.68
C THR A 277 -29.78 11.22 -5.14
N PRO A 278 -28.81 11.57 -6.00
CA PRO A 278 -29.10 11.80 -7.42
C PRO A 278 -29.42 10.48 -8.12
N ARG A 279 -30.15 10.57 -9.23
CA ARG A 279 -30.40 9.40 -10.10
C ARG A 279 -29.19 9.14 -10.97
N PHE A 280 -28.80 7.87 -11.12
CA PHE A 280 -27.69 7.51 -12.00
C PHE A 280 -28.15 7.27 -13.45
N ASP A 281 -27.39 7.80 -14.40
CA ASP A 281 -27.53 7.52 -15.83
C ASP A 281 -26.20 7.02 -16.39
N PHE A 282 -26.10 5.71 -16.64
CA PHE A 282 -24.87 5.09 -17.13
C PHE A 282 -24.92 4.86 -18.64
N VAL A 283 -23.94 5.43 -19.34
CA VAL A 283 -23.80 5.36 -20.80
C VAL A 283 -22.57 4.58 -21.22
N ASP A 284 -22.49 4.21 -22.50
CA ASP A 284 -21.33 3.49 -23.04
C ASP A 284 -20.12 4.43 -23.20
N ALA A 285 -18.96 3.97 -22.67
CA ALA A 285 -17.73 4.73 -22.48
C ALA A 285 -17.22 5.53 -23.70
N PRO A 286 -17.26 5.03 -24.95
CA PRO A 286 -16.75 5.78 -26.11
C PRO A 286 -17.47 7.11 -26.36
N THR A 287 -18.68 7.27 -25.81
CA THR A 287 -19.56 8.41 -26.08
C THR A 287 -19.34 9.56 -25.11
N PHE A 288 -18.78 9.30 -23.92
CA PHE A 288 -18.81 10.23 -22.78
C PHE A 288 -17.42 10.56 -22.20
N GLY A 289 -16.39 9.78 -22.56
CA GLY A 289 -15.02 9.99 -22.11
C GLY A 289 -14.85 9.84 -20.59
N ASP A 290 -13.85 10.52 -20.03
CA ASP A 290 -13.40 10.30 -18.64
C ASP A 290 -14.17 11.10 -17.58
N GLN A 291 -15.16 11.91 -17.99
CA GLN A 291 -15.83 12.89 -17.14
C GLN A 291 -17.09 12.30 -16.47
N VAL A 292 -17.46 12.88 -15.34
CA VAL A 292 -18.76 12.67 -14.68
C VAL A 292 -19.57 13.95 -14.87
N GLU A 293 -20.80 13.86 -15.34
CA GLU A 293 -21.71 15.00 -15.39
C GLU A 293 -22.67 14.95 -14.21
N LEU A 294 -22.73 16.05 -13.46
CA LEU A 294 -23.71 16.27 -12.41
C LEU A 294 -24.70 17.31 -12.91
N THR A 295 -25.91 16.88 -13.25
CA THR A 295 -27.00 17.80 -13.55
C THR A 295 -27.81 18.06 -12.29
N LEU A 296 -27.87 19.30 -11.84
CA LEU A 296 -28.65 19.72 -10.68
C LEU A 296 -30.08 20.02 -11.13
N GLY A 297 -31.05 19.30 -10.59
CA GLY A 297 -32.47 19.56 -10.83
C GLY A 297 -33.12 20.33 -9.70
N GLU A 298 -34.37 20.75 -9.90
CA GLU A 298 -35.20 21.44 -8.89
C GLU A 298 -35.25 20.72 -7.53
N ASP A 299 -35.07 19.40 -7.51
CA ASP A 299 -35.01 18.57 -6.30
C ASP A 299 -33.69 18.66 -5.52
N PHE A 300 -32.64 19.27 -6.07
CA PHE A 300 -31.35 19.44 -5.40
C PHE A 300 -31.52 20.33 -4.17
N ALA A 301 -31.13 19.80 -3.01
CA ALA A 301 -31.18 20.55 -1.75
C ALA A 301 -29.82 21.15 -1.38
N SER A 302 -28.75 20.34 -1.33
CA SER A 302 -27.42 20.84 -0.98
C SER A 302 -26.30 19.84 -1.30
N PHE A 303 -25.05 20.34 -1.21
CA PHE A 303 -23.89 19.48 -1.05
C PHE A 303 -23.63 19.21 0.43
N LEU A 304 -23.43 17.94 0.77
CA LEU A 304 -23.14 17.50 2.13
C LEU A 304 -21.75 17.96 2.58
N LEU A 305 -21.63 18.28 3.87
CA LEU A 305 -20.33 18.55 4.49
C LEU A 305 -19.51 17.25 4.61
N VAL A 306 -20.17 16.19 5.05
CA VAL A 306 -19.62 14.84 5.18
C VAL A 306 -20.28 13.97 4.12
N PRO A 307 -19.51 13.27 3.27
CA PRO A 307 -20.08 12.40 2.25
C PRO A 307 -20.87 11.25 2.88
N ARG A 308 -21.92 10.78 2.21
CA ARG A 308 -22.63 9.56 2.58
C ARG A 308 -21.72 8.34 2.49
N ALA A 309 -21.98 7.30 3.28
CA ALA A 309 -21.30 6.03 3.12
C ALA A 309 -21.64 5.40 1.76
N LEU A 310 -20.73 4.56 1.23
CA LEU A 310 -20.90 3.94 -0.09
C LEU A 310 -22.23 3.18 -0.22
N HIS A 311 -22.60 2.39 0.79
CA HIS A 311 -23.85 1.61 0.80
C HIS A 311 -25.13 2.46 0.86
N GLU A 312 -25.05 3.75 1.17
CA GLU A 312 -26.21 4.66 1.17
C GLU A 312 -26.48 5.26 -0.23
N VAL A 313 -25.60 4.96 -1.19
CA VAL A 313 -25.60 5.51 -2.55
C VAL A 313 -25.58 4.40 -3.60
N ASP A 314 -24.90 3.29 -3.30
CA ASP A 314 -24.84 2.06 -4.11
C ASP A 314 -26.14 1.26 -3.91
N ALA A 315 -27.16 1.54 -4.73
CA ALA A 315 -28.46 0.87 -4.73
C ALA A 315 -28.95 0.56 -6.15
#